data_AF-A0A8A4TRZ8-F1
#
_entry.id   AF-A0A8A4TRZ8-F1
#
_cell.length_a   1.000
_cell.length_b   1.000
_cell.length_c   1.000
_cell.angle_alpha   90.00
_cell.angle_beta   90.00
_cell.angle_gamma   90.00
#
_symmetry.space_group_name_H-M   'P 1'
#
loop_
_entity.id
_entity.type
_entity.pdbx_description
1 polymer ?
#
loop_
_entity_poly.entity_id
_entity_poly.type
_entity_poly.pdbx_seq_one_letter_code
_entity_poly.pdbx_strand_id
1 'polypeptide(L)'
;MKKSTIVIEEIRDLFFQLWQDALAWLAANPTAGSIILLLFAAVTVFLTLKAVALKNRWSGYFGRRRGLRAERGALKLLRRAGYTVIDPDPRISYELWIDGARRRFDITPDLLVARDGKDYIVEIKRKERLGGINNAIVRRQVLEYAVATGGPCLLVDMTSRTITEVALPGHIRERIAEDAAHAFE
;
A
#
# COMPACT_ATOMS: atom_id res chain seq x y z
N MET A 1 37.74 -26.37 -30.90
CA MET A 1 36.39 -26.48 -30.28
C MET A 1 36.06 -27.85 -29.67
N LYS A 2 36.96 -28.87 -29.64
CA LYS A 2 36.66 -30.20 -29.05
C LYS A 2 36.93 -30.34 -27.53
N LYS A 3 37.80 -29.51 -26.94
CA LYS A 3 38.19 -29.62 -25.52
C LYS A 3 37.06 -29.28 -24.54
N SER A 4 36.12 -28.40 -24.91
CA SER A 4 34.99 -28.02 -24.06
C SER A 4 33.96 -29.13 -23.91
N THR A 5 33.79 -29.99 -24.93
CA THR A 5 32.81 -31.09 -24.90
C THR A 5 33.25 -32.21 -23.95
N ILE A 6 34.54 -32.56 -23.96
CA ILE A 6 35.13 -33.60 -23.09
C ILE A 6 34.99 -33.21 -21.61
N VAL A 7 35.28 -31.95 -21.27
CA VAL A 7 35.16 -31.46 -19.88
C VAL A 7 33.71 -31.49 -19.39
N ILE A 8 32.73 -31.23 -20.27
CA ILE A 8 31.31 -31.28 -19.90
C ILE A 8 30.86 -32.73 -19.64
N GLU A 9 31.33 -33.70 -20.43
CA GLU A 9 30.98 -35.12 -20.25
C GLU A 9 31.60 -35.69 -18.97
N GLU A 10 32.88 -35.41 -18.68
CA GLU A 10 33.52 -35.83 -17.43
C GLU A 10 32.81 -35.26 -16.19
N ILE A 11 32.41 -33.98 -16.24
CA ILE A 11 31.66 -33.35 -15.14
C ILE A 11 30.29 -34.00 -14.97
N ARG A 12 29.60 -34.30 -16.09
CA ARG A 12 28.29 -34.96 -16.06
C ARG A 12 28.39 -36.36 -15.44
N ASP A 13 29.39 -37.13 -15.83
CA ASP A 13 29.55 -38.51 -15.39
C ASP A 13 29.98 -38.57 -13.92
N LEU A 14 30.87 -37.67 -13.48
CA LEU A 14 31.21 -37.49 -12.06
C LEU A 14 29.98 -37.09 -11.23
N PHE A 15 29.16 -36.16 -11.73
CA PHE A 15 27.91 -35.77 -11.07
C PHE A 15 26.94 -36.95 -10.96
N PHE A 16 26.78 -37.73 -12.03
CA PHE A 16 25.90 -38.89 -12.03
C PHE A 16 26.36 -39.95 -11.03
N GLN A 17 27.66 -40.22 -10.94
CA GLN A 17 28.20 -41.16 -9.95
C GLN A 17 27.94 -40.68 -8.52
N LEU A 18 28.26 -39.43 -8.21
CA LEU A 18 28.01 -38.83 -6.90
C LEU A 18 26.51 -38.86 -6.53
N TRP A 19 25.64 -38.68 -7.52
CA TRP A 19 24.19 -38.76 -7.33
C TRP A 19 23.74 -40.18 -6.96
N GLN A 20 24.25 -41.21 -7.64
CA GLN A 20 23.94 -42.61 -7.34
C GLN A 20 24.44 -43.01 -5.94
N ASP A 21 25.66 -42.59 -5.59
CA ASP A 21 26.24 -42.87 -4.27
C ASP A 21 25.42 -42.22 -3.14
N ALA A 22 24.96 -40.98 -3.36
CA ALA A 22 24.07 -40.30 -2.41
C ALA A 22 22.72 -41.01 -2.26
N LEU A 23 22.12 -41.49 -3.35
CA LEU A 23 20.87 -42.25 -3.30
C LEU A 23 21.03 -43.59 -2.57
N ALA A 24 22.12 -44.32 -2.85
CA ALA A 24 22.43 -45.58 -2.16
C ALA A 24 22.62 -45.36 -0.65
N TRP A 25 23.31 -44.29 -0.26
CA TRP A 25 23.51 -43.93 1.14
C TRP A 25 22.19 -43.54 1.84
N LEU A 26 21.31 -42.79 1.17
CA LEU A 26 19.99 -42.43 1.68
C LEU A 26 19.09 -43.66 1.87
N ALA A 27 19.12 -44.61 0.92
CA ALA A 27 18.39 -45.86 1.03
C ALA A 27 18.91 -46.73 2.19
N ALA A 28 20.22 -46.73 2.43
CA ALA A 28 20.85 -47.45 3.54
C ALA A 28 20.60 -46.79 4.92
N ASN A 29 20.31 -45.48 4.96
CA ASN A 29 20.14 -44.71 6.20
C ASN A 29 18.84 -43.89 6.19
N PRO A 30 17.66 -44.55 6.26
CA PRO A 30 16.37 -43.89 6.05
C PRO A 30 16.04 -42.82 7.10
N THR A 31 16.50 -43.00 8.35
CA THR A 31 16.32 -42.01 9.42
C THR A 31 17.17 -40.76 9.20
N ALA A 32 18.44 -40.92 8.86
CA ALA A 32 19.35 -39.81 8.54
C ALA A 32 18.90 -39.06 7.28
N GLY A 33 18.43 -39.79 6.26
CA GLY A 33 17.84 -39.20 5.05
C GLY A 33 16.60 -38.36 5.34
N SER A 34 15.71 -38.87 6.21
CA SER A 34 14.52 -38.13 6.64
C SER A 34 14.86 -36.84 7.39
N ILE A 35 15.90 -36.87 8.24
CA ILE A 35 16.39 -35.68 8.96
C ILE A 35 16.94 -34.64 7.98
N ILE A 36 17.75 -35.05 7.00
CA ILE A 36 18.31 -34.14 5.98
C ILE A 36 17.21 -33.49 5.16
N LEU A 37 16.20 -34.26 4.74
CA LEU A 37 15.05 -33.74 3.99
C LEU A 37 14.24 -32.73 4.81
N LEU A 38 13.98 -33.01 6.09
CA LEU A 38 13.29 -32.09 7.00
C LEU A 38 14.08 -30.80 7.21
N LEU A 39 15.41 -30.88 7.36
CA LEU A 39 16.28 -29.70 7.47
C LEU A 39 16.25 -28.87 6.19
N PHE A 40 16.33 -29.50 5.02
CA PHE A 40 16.26 -28.80 3.75
C PHE A 40 14.91 -28.11 3.54
N ALA A 41 13.81 -28.78 3.89
CA ALA A 41 12.46 -28.21 3.85
C ALA A 41 12.33 -27.02 4.83
N ALA A 42 12.82 -27.15 6.06
CA ALA A 42 12.78 -26.09 7.06
C ALA A 42 13.59 -24.85 6.63
N VAL A 43 14.79 -25.05 6.07
CA VAL A 43 15.61 -23.97 5.51
C VAL A 43 14.88 -23.29 4.34
N THR A 44 14.27 -24.07 3.45
CA THR A 44 13.52 -23.52 2.30
C THR A 44 12.32 -22.70 2.77
N VAL A 45 11.54 -23.18 3.75
CA VAL A 45 10.44 -22.43 4.36
C VAL A 45 10.96 -21.16 5.05
N PHE A 46 12.05 -21.25 5.80
CA PHE A 46 12.65 -20.08 6.48
C PHE A 46 13.11 -19.01 5.47
N LEU A 47 13.82 -19.41 4.42
CA LEU A 47 14.31 -18.50 3.38
C LEU A 47 13.16 -17.87 2.59
N THR A 48 12.11 -18.63 2.25
CA THR A 48 10.93 -18.10 1.58
C THR A 48 10.16 -17.11 2.44
N LEU A 49 9.94 -17.40 3.73
CA LEU A 49 9.33 -16.47 4.68
C LEU A 49 10.14 -15.17 4.83
N LYS A 50 11.47 -15.27 4.92
CA LYS A 50 12.36 -14.11 4.95
C LYS A 50 12.29 -13.30 3.65
N ALA A 51 12.31 -13.96 2.49
CA ALA A 51 12.21 -13.30 1.19
C ALA A 51 10.87 -12.55 1.02
N VAL A 52 9.75 -13.15 1.43
CA VAL A 52 8.43 -12.49 1.44
C VAL A 52 8.42 -11.29 2.39
N ALA A 53 8.97 -11.43 3.60
CA ALA A 53 9.08 -10.32 4.56
C ALA A 53 9.97 -9.18 4.04
N LEU A 54 11.11 -9.49 3.40
CA LEU A 54 11.98 -8.50 2.77
C LEU A 54 11.31 -7.83 1.58
N LYS A 55 10.60 -8.58 0.72
CA LYS A 55 9.83 -8.04 -0.40
C LYS A 55 8.77 -7.06 0.09
N ASN A 56 8.06 -7.36 1.16
CA ASN A 56 7.06 -6.45 1.74
C ASN A 56 7.70 -5.17 2.29
N ARG A 57 8.89 -5.27 2.90
CA ARG A 57 9.68 -4.11 3.36
C ARG A 57 10.26 -3.29 2.20
N TRP A 58 10.78 -3.93 1.16
CA TRP A 58 11.37 -3.29 -0.03
C TRP A 58 10.31 -2.69 -0.96
N SER A 59 9.15 -3.33 -1.10
CA SER A 59 7.97 -2.77 -1.79
C SER A 59 7.53 -1.47 -1.13
N GLY A 60 7.51 -1.43 0.21
CA GLY A 60 7.28 -0.21 0.97
C GLY A 60 8.38 0.85 0.79
N TYR A 61 9.65 0.47 0.64
CA TYR A 61 10.78 1.40 0.46
C TYR A 61 10.83 2.03 -0.94
N PHE A 62 10.69 1.23 -2.00
CA PHE A 62 10.62 1.74 -3.38
C PHE A 62 9.29 2.43 -3.69
N GLY A 63 8.19 1.99 -3.05
CA GLY A 63 6.91 2.69 -3.01
C GLY A 63 7.05 4.09 -2.41
N ARG A 64 7.70 4.21 -1.24
CA ARG A 64 8.00 5.50 -0.59
C ARG A 64 8.82 6.44 -1.47
N ARG A 65 9.92 5.98 -2.09
CA ARG A 65 10.73 6.83 -3.00
C ARG A 65 9.96 7.34 -4.23
N ARG A 66 8.98 6.58 -4.73
CA ARG A 66 8.12 6.98 -5.84
C ARG A 66 6.93 7.85 -5.39
N GLY A 67 6.40 7.61 -4.18
CA GLY A 67 5.42 8.45 -3.48
C GLY A 67 5.99 9.84 -3.22
N LEU A 68 7.20 9.93 -2.66
CA LEU A 68 7.91 11.18 -2.38
C LEU A 68 8.09 12.09 -3.62
N ARG A 69 8.27 11.53 -4.83
CA ARG A 69 8.34 12.35 -6.06
C ARG A 69 6.98 12.87 -6.49
N ALA A 70 5.93 12.06 -6.34
CA ALA A 70 4.56 12.45 -6.64
C ALA A 70 4.06 13.50 -5.64
N GLU A 71 4.32 13.29 -4.36
CA GLU A 71 4.07 14.24 -3.27
C GLU A 71 4.80 15.57 -3.52
N ARG A 72 6.11 15.55 -3.83
CA ARG A 72 6.83 16.80 -4.18
C ARG A 72 6.22 17.52 -5.38
N GLY A 73 5.76 16.77 -6.38
CA GLY A 73 5.05 17.33 -7.53
C GLY A 73 3.71 17.96 -7.15
N ALA A 74 2.93 17.28 -6.30
CA ALA A 74 1.65 17.74 -5.80
C ALA A 74 1.80 18.99 -4.94
N LEU A 75 2.76 19.00 -4.01
CA LEU A 75 3.10 20.17 -3.20
C LEU A 75 3.45 21.38 -4.08
N LYS A 76 4.21 21.17 -5.16
CA LYS A 76 4.54 22.24 -6.11
C LYS A 76 3.32 22.73 -6.87
N LEU A 77 2.42 21.83 -7.28
CA LEU A 77 1.18 22.16 -7.97
C LEU A 77 0.24 22.97 -7.06
N LEU A 78 0.03 22.50 -5.82
CA LEU A 78 -0.78 23.15 -4.79
C LEU A 78 -0.25 24.56 -4.46
N ARG A 79 1.07 24.69 -4.20
CA ARG A 79 1.69 26.00 -3.94
C ARG A 79 1.51 26.98 -5.09
N ARG A 80 1.66 26.52 -6.33
CA ARG A 80 1.42 27.35 -7.53
C ARG A 80 -0.05 27.78 -7.66
N ALA A 81 -0.97 26.98 -7.15
CA ALA A 81 -2.40 27.27 -7.11
C ALA A 81 -2.83 28.06 -5.87
N GLY A 82 -1.88 28.57 -5.07
CA GLY A 82 -2.12 29.45 -3.92
C GLY A 82 -2.34 28.74 -2.59
N TYR A 83 -2.22 27.40 -2.54
CA TYR A 83 -2.41 26.65 -1.29
C TYR A 83 -1.15 26.65 -0.42
N THR A 84 -1.34 26.84 0.88
CA THR A 84 -0.31 26.68 1.91
C THR A 84 -0.49 25.35 2.60
N VAL A 85 0.59 24.58 2.78
CA VAL A 85 0.54 23.29 3.47
C VAL A 85 0.58 23.53 4.97
N ILE A 86 -0.45 23.07 5.68
CA ILE A 86 -0.55 23.15 7.13
C ILE A 86 0.08 21.92 7.76
N ASP A 87 -0.36 20.73 7.33
CA ASP A 87 0.09 19.44 7.87
C ASP A 87 0.32 18.44 6.73
N PRO A 88 1.53 17.84 6.60
CA PRO A 88 1.80 16.83 5.59
C PRO A 88 1.35 15.41 5.95
N ASP A 89 0.83 15.16 7.16
CA ASP A 89 0.34 13.85 7.62
C ASP A 89 -0.79 14.02 8.65
N PRO A 90 -1.89 14.72 8.31
CA PRO A 90 -2.93 15.07 9.28
C PRO A 90 -3.61 13.83 9.82
N ARG A 91 -3.75 13.76 11.15
CA ARG A 91 -4.58 12.76 11.81
C ARG A 91 -5.95 13.33 12.12
N ILE A 92 -6.96 12.74 11.49
CA ILE A 92 -8.36 13.13 11.68
C ILE A 92 -9.05 11.96 12.35
N SER A 93 -9.76 12.25 13.43
CA SER A 93 -10.58 11.26 14.10
C SER A 93 -12.05 11.51 13.84
N TYR A 94 -12.81 10.44 13.65
CA TYR A 94 -14.26 10.49 13.61
C TYR A 94 -14.85 9.33 14.42
N GLU A 95 -16.13 9.45 14.76
CA GLU A 95 -16.85 8.43 15.52
C GLU A 95 -17.94 7.82 14.65
N LEU A 96 -18.11 6.51 14.78
CA LEU A 96 -19.27 5.79 14.27
C LEU A 96 -19.99 5.14 15.43
N TRP A 97 -21.30 5.03 15.30
CA TRP A 97 -22.07 4.15 16.14
C TRP A 97 -22.13 2.75 15.52
N ILE A 98 -21.73 1.75 16.28
CA ILE A 98 -21.72 0.35 15.88
C ILE A 98 -22.43 -0.41 16.99
N ASP A 99 -23.59 -0.99 16.65
CA ASP A 99 -24.42 -1.76 17.57
C ASP A 99 -24.74 -0.99 18.88
N GLY A 100 -25.12 0.28 18.76
CA GLY A 100 -25.46 1.14 19.90
C GLY A 100 -24.26 1.67 20.70
N ALA A 101 -23.02 1.43 20.26
CA ALA A 101 -21.83 1.94 20.92
C ALA A 101 -21.03 2.87 20.00
N ARG A 102 -20.55 4.00 20.54
CA ARG A 102 -19.61 4.86 19.83
C ARG A 102 -18.23 4.21 19.73
N ARG A 103 -17.67 4.22 18.53
CA ARG A 103 -16.35 3.71 18.20
C ARG A 103 -15.59 4.78 17.43
N ARG A 104 -14.41 5.14 17.92
CA ARG A 104 -13.52 6.13 17.30
C ARG A 104 -12.61 5.45 16.28
N PHE A 105 -12.46 6.09 15.13
CA PHE A 105 -11.56 5.69 14.06
C PHE A 105 -10.69 6.88 13.67
N ASP A 106 -9.47 6.57 13.20
CA ASP A 106 -8.53 7.57 12.72
C ASP A 106 -8.30 7.36 11.22
N ILE A 107 -8.26 8.46 10.49
CA ILE A 107 -7.86 8.51 9.08
C ILE A 107 -6.70 9.46 8.92
N THR A 108 -5.89 9.18 7.91
CA THR A 108 -4.70 9.96 7.59
C THR A 108 -4.73 10.28 6.10
N PRO A 109 -5.34 11.42 5.72
CA PRO A 109 -5.22 11.95 4.37
C PRO A 109 -3.78 12.31 4.02
N ASP A 110 -3.51 12.55 2.74
CA ASP A 110 -2.16 12.87 2.29
C ASP A 110 -1.67 14.24 2.77
N LEU A 111 -2.53 15.27 2.82
CA LEU A 111 -2.17 16.61 3.31
C LEU A 111 -3.40 17.35 3.87
N LEU A 112 -3.13 18.32 4.75
CA LEU A 112 -4.02 19.43 5.09
C LEU A 112 -3.42 20.73 4.52
N VAL A 113 -4.21 21.46 3.75
CA VAL A 113 -3.79 22.74 3.14
C VAL A 113 -4.82 23.82 3.37
N ALA A 114 -4.39 25.09 3.34
CA ALA A 114 -5.25 26.25 3.42
C ALA A 114 -5.12 27.13 2.17
N ARG A 115 -6.24 27.74 1.77
CA ARG A 115 -6.27 28.86 0.82
C ARG A 115 -7.44 29.76 1.16
N ASP A 116 -7.22 31.07 1.13
CA ASP A 116 -8.25 32.08 1.36
C ASP A 116 -9.02 31.89 2.70
N GLY A 117 -8.29 31.48 3.76
CA GLY A 117 -8.86 31.24 5.09
C GLY A 117 -9.71 29.97 5.21
N LYS A 118 -9.72 29.11 4.18
CA LYS A 118 -10.43 27.83 4.17
C LYS A 118 -9.44 26.67 4.16
N ASP A 119 -9.72 25.67 5.00
CA ASP A 119 -8.95 24.44 5.11
C ASP A 119 -9.51 23.36 4.18
N TYR A 120 -8.60 22.55 3.65
CA TYR A 120 -8.86 21.52 2.67
C TYR A 120 -8.08 20.25 3.00
N ILE A 121 -8.79 19.12 3.01
CA ILE A 121 -8.15 17.80 3.03
C ILE A 121 -7.75 17.42 1.62
N VAL A 122 -6.54 16.91 1.44
CA VAL A 122 -6.00 16.56 0.12
C VAL A 122 -5.81 15.06 -0.02
N GLU A 123 -6.23 14.53 -1.16
CA GLU A 123 -5.93 13.18 -1.63
C GLU A 123 -5.14 13.26 -2.95
N ILE A 124 -3.98 12.63 -3.02
CA ILE A 124 -3.06 12.65 -4.17
C ILE A 124 -3.14 11.32 -4.91
N LYS A 125 -3.53 11.37 -6.19
CA LYS A 125 -3.57 10.20 -7.08
C LYS A 125 -2.54 10.33 -8.21
N ARG A 126 -1.99 9.20 -8.65
CA ARG A 126 -0.89 9.15 -9.64
C ARG A 126 -1.07 8.11 -10.75
N LYS A 127 -2.17 7.37 -10.79
CA LYS A 127 -2.38 6.30 -11.78
C LYS A 127 -3.72 6.45 -12.48
N GLU A 128 -3.68 6.47 -13.81
CA GLU A 128 -4.84 6.44 -14.72
C GLU A 128 -5.85 5.35 -14.36
N ARG A 129 -5.39 4.19 -13.86
CA ARG A 129 -6.24 3.02 -13.56
C ARG A 129 -7.29 3.24 -12.47
N LEU A 130 -7.13 4.25 -11.61
CA LEU A 130 -8.14 4.59 -10.59
C LEU A 130 -8.92 5.87 -10.91
N GLY A 131 -8.81 6.38 -12.15
CA GLY A 131 -9.78 7.28 -12.79
C GLY A 131 -10.47 8.32 -11.91
N GLY A 132 -9.71 9.29 -11.38
CA GLY A 132 -10.22 10.51 -10.75
C GLY A 132 -11.47 10.34 -9.87
N ILE A 133 -12.36 11.34 -9.88
CA ILE A 133 -13.63 11.30 -9.13
C ILE A 133 -14.66 10.31 -9.74
N ASN A 134 -14.44 9.84 -10.97
CA ASN A 134 -15.34 8.90 -11.64
C ASN A 134 -15.19 7.47 -11.11
N ASN A 135 -14.12 7.17 -10.38
CA ASN A 135 -13.94 5.90 -9.70
C ASN A 135 -14.68 5.85 -8.35
N ALA A 136 -15.50 4.83 -8.15
CA ALA A 136 -16.29 4.66 -6.93
C ALA A 136 -15.44 4.54 -5.65
N ILE A 137 -14.24 3.94 -5.74
CA ILE A 137 -13.32 3.83 -4.60
C ILE A 137 -12.84 5.23 -4.17
N VAL A 138 -12.45 6.05 -5.14
CA VAL A 138 -12.00 7.43 -4.87
C VAL A 138 -13.15 8.25 -4.28
N ARG A 139 -14.38 8.11 -4.81
CA ARG A 139 -15.54 8.78 -4.23
C ARG A 139 -15.81 8.37 -2.78
N ARG A 140 -15.71 7.08 -2.45
CA ARG A 140 -15.91 6.61 -1.06
C ARG A 140 -14.88 7.21 -0.12
N GLN A 141 -13.61 7.26 -0.53
CA GLN A 141 -12.54 7.85 0.27
C GLN A 141 -12.75 9.35 0.49
N VAL A 142 -13.08 10.11 -0.56
CA VAL A 142 -13.37 11.54 -0.45
C VAL A 142 -14.63 11.81 0.39
N LEU A 143 -15.64 10.94 0.29
CA LEU A 143 -16.85 11.04 1.11
C LEU A 143 -16.53 10.83 2.59
N GLU A 144 -15.70 9.84 2.94
CA GLU A 144 -15.22 9.63 4.30
C GLU A 144 -14.56 10.90 4.86
N TYR A 145 -13.70 11.56 4.08
CA TYR A 145 -13.01 12.79 4.51
C TYR A 145 -13.96 13.96 4.68
N ALA A 146 -14.89 14.14 3.74
CA ALA A 146 -15.87 15.21 3.80
C ALA A 146 -16.84 15.03 4.97
N VAL A 147 -17.21 13.79 5.33
CA VAL A 147 -18.02 13.48 6.51
C VAL A 147 -17.23 13.69 7.79
N ALA A 148 -15.99 13.17 7.86
CA ALA A 148 -15.16 13.27 9.05
C ALA A 148 -14.79 14.72 9.43
N THR A 149 -14.62 15.59 8.44
CA THR A 149 -14.22 16.99 8.66
C THR A 149 -15.36 18.00 8.52
N GLY A 150 -16.46 17.63 7.88
CA GLY A 150 -17.48 18.56 7.42
C GLY A 150 -16.99 19.57 6.37
N GLY A 151 -15.75 19.45 5.89
CA GLY A 151 -15.08 20.42 5.02
C GLY A 151 -14.94 19.96 3.56
N PRO A 152 -14.47 20.85 2.66
CA PRO A 152 -14.14 20.46 1.30
C PRO A 152 -12.89 19.57 1.26
N CYS A 153 -12.78 18.79 0.21
CA CYS A 153 -11.60 17.99 -0.12
C CYS A 153 -11.04 18.42 -1.48
N LEU A 154 -9.74 18.23 -1.68
CA LEU A 154 -9.06 18.40 -2.96
C LEU A 154 -8.57 17.04 -3.44
N LEU A 155 -8.98 16.66 -4.64
CA LEU A 155 -8.39 15.55 -5.37
C LEU A 155 -7.31 16.09 -6.30
N VAL A 156 -6.05 15.70 -6.04
CA VAL A 156 -4.91 16.09 -6.86
C VAL A 156 -4.53 14.92 -7.75
N ASP A 157 -4.77 15.05 -9.05
CA ASP A 157 -4.31 14.06 -10.03
C ASP A 157 -2.97 14.48 -10.62
N MET A 158 -1.92 13.74 -10.27
CA MET A 158 -0.55 13.99 -10.73
C MET A 158 -0.29 13.50 -12.16
N THR A 159 -1.22 12.78 -12.77
CA THR A 159 -1.18 12.37 -14.18
C THR A 159 -1.59 13.53 -15.08
N SER A 160 -2.79 14.07 -14.85
CA SER A 160 -3.34 15.22 -15.58
C SER A 160 -2.88 16.58 -15.02
N ARG A 161 -2.26 16.59 -13.83
CA ARG A 161 -1.88 17.79 -13.07
C ARG A 161 -3.07 18.71 -12.76
N THR A 162 -4.20 18.11 -12.41
CA THR A 162 -5.43 18.83 -12.06
C THR A 162 -5.66 18.82 -10.55
N ILE A 163 -6.23 19.91 -10.04
CA ILE A 163 -6.75 20.00 -8.68
C ILE A 163 -8.27 20.11 -8.80
N THR A 164 -9.00 19.16 -8.25
CA THR A 164 -10.46 19.14 -8.24
C THR A 164 -10.97 19.33 -6.82
N GLU A 165 -11.72 20.41 -6.58
CA GLU A 165 -12.44 20.57 -5.31
C GLU A 165 -13.68 19.68 -5.31
N VAL A 166 -13.89 18.98 -4.19
CA VAL A 166 -15.05 18.12 -3.94
C VAL A 166 -15.61 18.52 -2.59
N ALA A 167 -16.90 18.83 -2.53
CA ALA A 167 -17.57 19.21 -1.30
C ALA A 167 -18.95 18.57 -1.21
N LEU A 168 -19.43 18.33 0.01
CA LEU A 168 -20.81 17.94 0.24
C LEU A 168 -21.73 19.14 0.01
N PRO A 169 -22.83 18.99 -0.74
CA PRO A 169 -23.86 20.02 -0.82
C PRO A 169 -24.41 20.39 0.56
N GLY A 170 -24.81 21.64 0.77
CA GLY A 170 -25.29 22.15 2.07
C GLY A 170 -26.41 21.29 2.68
N HIS A 171 -27.44 20.98 1.90
CA HIS A 171 -28.57 20.15 2.35
C HIS A 171 -28.18 18.73 2.80
N ILE A 172 -27.06 18.18 2.30
CA ILE A 172 -26.55 16.88 2.77
C ILE A 172 -25.88 17.05 4.14
N ARG A 173 -25.15 18.15 4.33
CA ARG A 173 -24.48 18.45 5.61
C ARG A 173 -25.49 18.72 6.72
N GLU A 174 -26.55 19.46 6.40
CA GLU A 174 -27.67 19.73 7.32
C GLU A 174 -28.35 18.43 7.74
N ARG A 175 -28.73 17.57 6.78
CA ARG A 175 -29.33 16.27 7.08
C ARG A 175 -28.44 15.39 7.95
N ILE A 176 -27.13 15.33 7.67
CA ILE A 176 -26.18 14.56 8.51
C ILE A 176 -26.15 15.11 9.93
N ALA A 177 -26.20 16.43 10.11
CA ALA A 177 -26.20 17.05 11.44
C ALA A 177 -27.51 16.78 12.20
N GLU A 178 -28.65 16.82 11.53
CA GLU A 178 -29.96 16.48 12.09
C GLU A 178 -30.02 15.00 12.51
N ASP A 179 -29.65 14.08 11.62
CA ASP A 179 -29.65 12.64 11.90
C ASP A 179 -28.68 12.29 13.04
N ALA A 180 -27.54 12.97 13.13
CA ALA A 180 -26.56 12.76 14.20
C ALA A 180 -27.11 13.13 15.60
N ALA A 181 -28.08 14.05 15.68
CA ALA A 181 -28.73 14.42 16.93
C ALA A 181 -29.68 13.33 17.46
N HIS A 182 -30.26 12.53 16.55
CA HIS A 182 -31.31 11.55 16.87
C HIS A 182 -30.87 10.09 16.70
N ALA A 183 -29.61 9.82 16.36
CA ALA A 183 -29.17 8.50 15.91
C ALA A 183 -29.42 7.35 16.92
N PHE A 184 -29.63 7.64 18.21
CA PHE A 184 -29.90 6.66 19.28
C PHE A 184 -30.82 7.19 20.39
N GLU A 185 -31.70 8.15 20.11
CA GLU A 185 -32.89 8.34 20.97
C GLU A 185 -33.86 7.17 20.79
#